data_AF-A0A382EVK9-F1
#
_entry.id   AF-A0A382EVK9-F1
#
_cell.length_a   1.000
_cell.length_b   1.000
_cell.length_c   1.000
_cell.angle_alpha   90.00
_cell.angle_beta   90.00
_cell.angle_gamma   90.00
#
_symmetry.space_group_name_H-M   'P 1'
#
loop_
_entity.id
_entity.type
_entity.pdbx_description
1 polymer ?
#
loop_
_entity_poly.entity_id
_entity_poly.type
_entity_poly.pdbx_seq_one_letter_code
_entity_poly.pdbx_strand_id
1 'polypeptide(L)'
;KLAKLEKSKLRPKKRRFELRTVSALIGVRGTDGKCRTNPNLPDPVTELGTTDGQVEFSSVEAPDSITTVSAGQYSQVKEGSYPSEVTSLGPGGSMDGVIPGPAKPIDDFAQGAEGALDDEWLDRIEETNAMLSNAENAIDAIKSKTLTLSMTFTNR
;
A
#
# COMPACT_ATOMS: atom_id res chain seq x y z
N LYS A 1 -52.54 2.95 2.79
CA LYS A 1 -51.46 3.44 3.69
C LYS A 1 -50.19 2.63 3.37
N LEU A 2 -49.24 3.21 2.64
CA LEU A 2 -47.95 2.56 2.35
C LEU A 2 -47.02 2.75 3.54
N ALA A 3 -46.55 1.65 4.13
CA ALA A 3 -45.54 1.68 5.18
C ALA A 3 -44.20 2.15 4.58
N LYS A 4 -43.60 3.18 5.20
CA LYS A 4 -42.26 3.66 4.85
C LYS A 4 -41.26 2.56 5.24
N LEU A 5 -40.56 2.02 4.26
CA LEU A 5 -39.46 1.07 4.45
C LEU A 5 -38.29 1.83 5.09
N GLU A 6 -38.07 1.67 6.39
CA GLU A 6 -36.90 2.22 7.07
C GLU A 6 -35.63 1.60 6.47
N LYS A 7 -34.77 2.44 5.89
CA LYS A 7 -33.47 2.01 5.37
C LYS A 7 -32.62 1.54 6.56
N SER A 8 -32.45 0.23 6.70
CA SER A 8 -31.57 -0.33 7.71
C SER A 8 -30.16 0.21 7.50
N LYS A 9 -29.57 0.75 8.58
CA LYS A 9 -28.18 1.23 8.59
C LYS A 9 -27.23 0.03 8.55
N LEU A 10 -27.13 -0.62 7.39
CA LEU A 10 -26.10 -1.61 7.11
C LEU A 10 -24.74 -0.91 7.18
N ARG A 11 -24.08 -1.05 8.33
CA ARG A 11 -22.70 -0.59 8.51
C ARG A 11 -21.82 -1.32 7.49
N PRO A 12 -21.06 -0.61 6.64
CA PRO A 12 -20.12 -1.23 5.73
C PRO A 12 -19.22 -2.17 6.53
N LYS A 13 -19.12 -3.44 6.14
CA LYS A 13 -18.20 -4.36 6.79
C LYS A 13 -16.78 -3.82 6.58
N LYS A 14 -16.01 -3.73 7.67
CA LYS A 14 -14.56 -3.44 7.59
C LYS A 14 -13.93 -4.39 6.58
N ARG A 15 -13.14 -3.84 5.65
CA ARG A 15 -12.38 -4.65 4.69
C ARG A 15 -11.45 -5.57 5.49
N ARG A 16 -11.50 -6.87 5.18
CA ARG A 16 -10.70 -7.90 5.87
C ARG A 16 -9.35 -8.15 5.20
N PHE A 17 -9.16 -7.58 4.01
CA PHE A 17 -7.96 -7.68 3.22
C PHE A 17 -7.88 -6.49 2.26
N GLU A 18 -6.65 -6.13 1.94
CA GLU A 18 -6.29 -5.15 0.94
C GLU A 18 -5.70 -5.89 -0.27
N LEU A 19 -6.18 -5.57 -1.46
CA LEU A 19 -5.76 -6.24 -2.69
C LEU A 19 -4.68 -5.36 -3.32
N ARG A 20 -3.42 -5.82 -3.26
CA ARG A 20 -2.26 -5.14 -3.84
C ARG A 20 -1.92 -5.83 -5.15
N THR A 21 -1.85 -5.11 -6.26
CA THR A 21 -1.62 -5.67 -7.60
C THR A 21 -0.63 -4.78 -8.34
N VAL A 22 0.24 -5.39 -9.14
CA VAL A 22 1.04 -4.67 -10.14
C VAL A 22 0.70 -5.29 -11.48
N SER A 23 0.42 -4.44 -12.45
CA SER A 23 0.14 -4.87 -13.81
C SER A 23 1.23 -4.35 -14.74
N ALA A 24 1.79 -5.24 -15.55
CA ALA A 24 2.83 -4.93 -16.53
C ALA A 24 2.43 -5.49 -17.90
N LEU A 25 2.86 -4.79 -18.97
CA LEU A 25 2.71 -5.25 -20.34
C LEU A 25 4.02 -5.87 -20.81
N ILE A 26 3.92 -7.06 -21.40
CA ILE A 26 5.08 -7.85 -21.81
C ILE A 26 4.86 -8.34 -23.26
N GLY A 27 5.65 -7.81 -24.19
CA GLY A 27 5.70 -8.25 -25.58
C GLY A 27 6.79 -9.31 -25.76
N VAL A 28 6.39 -10.57 -26.00
CA VAL A 28 7.32 -11.69 -26.17
C VAL A 28 7.59 -12.00 -27.64
N ARG A 29 8.87 -12.14 -28.01
CA ARG A 29 9.26 -12.57 -29.35
C ARG A 29 10.49 -13.47 -29.30
N GLY A 30 10.28 -14.80 -29.42
CA GLY A 30 11.35 -15.79 -29.50
C GLY A 30 12.28 -15.76 -28.28
N THR A 31 11.70 -15.73 -27.08
CA THR A 31 12.40 -15.44 -25.82
C THR A 31 12.24 -16.53 -24.77
N ASP A 32 13.35 -16.85 -24.11
CA ASP A 32 13.37 -17.60 -22.85
C ASP A 32 13.71 -16.61 -21.72
N GLY A 33 12.76 -16.41 -20.81
CA GLY A 33 12.88 -15.44 -19.72
C GLY A 33 12.09 -15.84 -18.49
N LYS A 34 12.34 -15.14 -17.39
CA LYS A 34 11.57 -15.28 -16.15
C LYS A 34 10.87 -13.95 -15.86
N CYS A 35 9.62 -14.05 -15.46
CA CYS A 35 8.89 -12.94 -14.87
C CYS A 35 8.44 -13.35 -13.47
N ARG A 36 8.54 -12.43 -12.51
CA ARG A 36 8.09 -12.67 -11.13
C ARG A 36 7.44 -11.42 -10.60
N THR A 37 6.36 -11.59 -9.86
CA THR A 37 5.74 -10.52 -9.09
C THR A 37 5.75 -10.92 -7.62
N ASN A 38 6.16 -9.99 -6.75
CA ASN A 38 6.11 -10.19 -5.31
C ASN A 38 5.04 -9.28 -4.67
N PRO A 39 3.82 -9.79 -4.42
CA PRO A 39 2.72 -8.99 -3.87
C PRO A 39 2.81 -8.76 -2.36
N ASN A 40 3.78 -9.40 -1.68
CA ASN A 40 3.92 -9.29 -0.23
C ASN A 40 4.77 -8.07 0.19
N LEU A 41 5.53 -7.49 -0.74
CA LEU A 41 6.27 -6.25 -0.50
C LEU A 41 5.30 -5.09 -0.21
N PRO A 42 5.69 -4.09 0.60
CA PRO A 42 4.91 -2.87 0.81
C PRO A 42 4.49 -2.25 -0.53
N ASP A 43 5.48 -2.07 -1.40
CA ASP A 43 5.29 -1.70 -2.81
C ASP A 43 5.47 -2.96 -3.65
N PRO A 44 4.39 -3.52 -4.21
CA PRO A 44 4.52 -4.68 -5.08
C PRO A 44 5.37 -4.32 -6.30
N VAL A 45 6.16 -5.29 -6.77
CA VAL A 45 7.09 -5.11 -7.90
C VAL A 45 6.94 -6.29 -8.85
N THR A 46 6.97 -5.99 -10.15
CA THR A 46 7.11 -7.00 -11.22
C THR A 46 8.49 -6.91 -11.83
N GLU A 47 9.19 -8.03 -11.79
CA GLU A 47 10.56 -8.21 -12.22
C GLU A 47 10.55 -9.05 -13.51
N LEU A 48 11.32 -8.63 -14.51
CA LEU A 48 11.45 -9.32 -15.79
C LEU A 48 12.92 -9.39 -16.19
N GLY A 49 13.37 -10.56 -16.60
CA GLY A 49 14.63 -10.67 -17.31
C GLY A 49 14.70 -11.89 -18.20
N THR A 50 15.61 -11.78 -19.14
CA THR A 50 15.61 -12.58 -20.36
C THR A 50 16.96 -13.27 -20.47
N THR A 51 16.96 -14.59 -20.63
CA THR A 51 18.18 -15.38 -20.87
C THR A 51 18.48 -15.50 -22.37
N ASP A 52 17.45 -15.57 -23.20
CA ASP A 52 17.55 -15.54 -24.67
C ASP A 52 16.41 -14.73 -25.30
N GLY A 53 16.68 -14.08 -26.44
CA GLY A 53 15.73 -13.25 -27.19
C GLY A 53 15.61 -11.79 -26.70
N GLN A 54 14.56 -11.10 -27.15
CA GLN A 54 14.24 -9.72 -26.79
C GLN A 54 12.77 -9.56 -26.39
N VAL A 55 12.54 -8.85 -25.29
CA VAL A 55 11.21 -8.58 -24.73
C VAL A 55 10.98 -7.08 -24.68
N GLU A 56 9.78 -6.65 -25.08
CA GLU A 56 9.31 -5.28 -24.85
C GLU A 56 8.57 -5.23 -23.52
N PHE A 57 8.98 -4.33 -22.62
CA PHE A 57 8.47 -4.23 -21.27
C PHE A 57 7.97 -2.81 -21.00
N SER A 58 6.70 -2.67 -20.62
CA SER A 58 6.10 -1.38 -20.28
C SER A 58 5.18 -1.47 -19.07
N SER A 59 4.96 -0.33 -18.43
CA SER A 59 3.93 -0.20 -17.40
C SER A 59 2.55 -0.14 -18.06
N VAL A 60 1.52 -0.69 -17.40
CA VAL A 60 0.14 -0.59 -17.88
C VAL A 60 -0.36 0.86 -17.89
N GLU A 61 0.13 1.66 -16.96
CA GLU A 61 -0.24 3.08 -16.83
C GLU A 61 0.40 3.96 -17.90
N ALA A 62 1.52 3.51 -18.47
CA ALA A 62 2.24 4.21 -19.53
C ALA A 62 2.66 3.22 -20.63
N PRO A 63 1.70 2.73 -21.43
CA PRO A 63 1.96 1.68 -22.43
C PRO A 63 2.91 2.14 -23.54
N ASP A 64 2.94 3.44 -23.84
CA ASP A 64 3.79 4.05 -24.86
C ASP A 64 5.27 4.12 -24.43
N SER A 65 5.56 3.97 -23.13
CA SER A 65 6.92 3.97 -22.59
C SER A 65 7.47 2.55 -22.52
N ILE A 66 8.05 2.12 -23.63
CA ILE A 66 8.57 0.76 -23.82
C ILE A 66 10.05 0.70 -23.50
N THR A 67 10.43 -0.22 -22.62
CA THR A 67 11.81 -0.60 -22.34
C THR A 67 12.10 -1.96 -22.95
N THR A 68 13.10 -2.04 -23.83
CA THR A 68 13.50 -3.30 -24.45
C THR A 68 14.50 -4.04 -23.56
N VAL A 69 14.16 -5.25 -23.13
CA VAL A 69 15.00 -6.15 -22.32
C VAL A 69 15.53 -7.28 -23.20
N SER A 70 16.83 -7.25 -23.51
CA SER A 70 17.53 -8.25 -24.33
C SER A 70 18.08 -9.42 -23.50
N ALA A 71 18.60 -10.43 -24.18
CA ALA A 71 19.30 -11.56 -23.56
C ALA A 71 20.39 -11.11 -22.58
N GLY A 72 20.39 -11.70 -21.38
CA GLY A 72 21.29 -11.33 -20.29
C GLY A 72 20.88 -10.06 -19.54
N GLN A 73 19.75 -9.42 -19.87
CA GLN A 73 19.29 -8.19 -19.23
C GLN A 73 18.07 -8.40 -18.34
N TYR A 74 17.85 -7.41 -17.49
CA TYR A 74 16.90 -7.42 -16.39
C TYR A 74 16.32 -6.01 -16.16
N SER A 75 15.02 -5.92 -15.90
CA SER A 75 14.30 -4.68 -15.57
C SER A 75 13.16 -4.96 -14.60
N GLN A 76 12.70 -3.93 -13.88
CA GLN A 76 11.58 -4.01 -12.95
C GLN A 76 10.58 -2.89 -13.19
N VAL A 77 9.32 -3.12 -12.83
CA VAL A 77 8.28 -2.09 -12.83
C VAL A 77 7.49 -2.16 -11.52
N LYS A 78 7.10 -0.98 -11.03
CA LYS A 78 6.24 -0.78 -9.86
C LYS A 78 4.97 -0.07 -10.32
N GLU A 79 3.90 -0.23 -9.55
CA GLU A 79 2.68 0.57 -9.74
C GLU A 79 3.03 2.07 -9.63
N GLY A 80 2.42 2.91 -10.46
CA GLY A 80 2.72 4.34 -10.51
C GLY A 80 4.06 4.71 -11.17
N SER A 81 4.80 3.77 -11.76
CA SER A 81 6.18 4.00 -12.26
C SER A 81 6.42 3.46 -13.67
N TYR A 82 7.36 4.09 -14.38
CA TYR A 82 7.93 3.57 -15.62
C TYR A 82 8.81 2.34 -15.33
N PRO A 83 9.06 1.46 -16.32
CA PRO A 83 10.06 0.40 -16.17
C PRO A 83 11.44 0.99 -15.85
N SER A 84 12.20 0.29 -15.00
CA SER A 84 13.55 0.69 -14.65
C SER A 84 14.51 0.56 -15.84
N GLU A 85 15.64 1.25 -15.75
CA GLU A 85 16.76 1.02 -16.66
C GLU A 85 17.21 -0.44 -16.62
N VAL A 86 17.60 -0.95 -17.79
CA VAL A 86 18.05 -2.34 -17.94
C VAL A 86 19.40 -2.55 -17.26
N THR A 87 19.50 -3.64 -16.51
CA THR A 87 20.71 -4.05 -15.80
C THR A 87 21.09 -5.46 -16.23
N SER A 88 22.38 -5.81 -16.19
CA SER A 88 22.84 -7.16 -16.51
C SER A 88 22.41 -8.18 -15.45
N LEU A 89 21.98 -9.36 -15.88
CA LEU A 89 21.70 -10.48 -15.00
C LEU A 89 22.96 -10.97 -14.28
N GLY A 90 22.75 -11.60 -13.13
CA GLY A 90 23.79 -12.22 -12.33
C GLY A 90 24.33 -13.51 -12.97
N PRO A 91 25.30 -14.16 -12.31
CA PRO A 91 25.90 -15.40 -12.80
C PRO A 91 24.82 -16.44 -13.17
N GLY A 92 24.95 -17.03 -14.36
CA GLY A 92 24.01 -18.05 -14.85
C GLY A 92 22.62 -17.52 -15.23
N GLY A 93 22.46 -16.20 -15.44
CA GLY A 93 21.17 -15.60 -15.80
C GLY A 93 20.21 -15.44 -14.61
N SER A 94 20.74 -15.39 -13.39
CA SER A 94 19.94 -15.18 -12.19
C SER A 94 19.56 -13.71 -11.97
N MET A 95 18.35 -13.48 -11.45
CA MET A 95 17.90 -12.16 -10.98
C MET A 95 18.27 -11.95 -9.50
N ASP A 96 18.61 -13.02 -8.79
CA ASP A 96 18.89 -12.96 -7.35
C ASP A 96 20.15 -12.15 -7.08
N GLY A 97 20.04 -11.15 -6.21
CA GLY A 97 21.13 -10.24 -5.87
C GLY A 97 21.41 -9.14 -6.90
N VAL A 98 20.64 -9.09 -7.99
CA VAL A 98 20.68 -7.99 -8.96
C VAL A 98 19.55 -7.02 -8.64
N ILE A 99 19.91 -5.78 -8.31
CA ILE A 99 18.94 -4.70 -8.09
C ILE A 99 19.02 -3.81 -9.32
N PRO A 100 17.96 -3.72 -10.14
CA PRO A 100 17.99 -2.82 -11.27
C PRO A 100 17.82 -1.37 -10.77
N GLY A 101 18.26 -0.41 -11.58
CA GLY A 101 18.24 1.01 -11.20
C GLY A 101 16.86 1.51 -10.75
N PRO A 102 16.79 2.65 -10.05
CA PRO A 102 15.52 3.20 -9.60
C PRO A 102 14.60 3.48 -10.80
N ALA A 103 13.34 3.05 -10.69
CA ALA A 103 12.30 3.37 -11.66
C ALA A 103 11.85 4.82 -11.47
N LYS A 104 11.62 5.53 -12.58
CA LYS A 104 11.09 6.90 -12.54
C LYS A 104 9.58 6.85 -12.27
N PRO A 105 9.05 7.67 -11.34
CA PRO A 105 7.61 7.76 -11.14
C PRO A 105 6.92 8.35 -12.37
N ILE A 106 5.66 7.98 -12.58
CA ILE A 106 4.79 8.58 -13.58
C ILE A 106 4.12 9.79 -12.91
N ASP A 107 4.40 11.00 -13.40
CA ASP A 107 4.00 12.27 -12.78
C ASP A 107 2.48 12.38 -12.55
N ASP A 108 1.65 11.73 -13.38
CA ASP A 108 0.19 11.72 -13.25
C ASP A 108 -0.32 10.94 -12.02
N PHE A 109 0.50 10.05 -11.44
CA PHE A 109 0.18 9.27 -10.23
C PHE A 109 0.89 9.77 -8.97
N ALA A 110 1.88 10.65 -9.08
CA ALA A 110 2.56 11.26 -7.93
C ALA A 110 1.59 12.04 -7.01
N GLN A 111 0.42 12.43 -7.54
CA GLN A 111 -0.62 13.15 -6.79
C GLN A 111 -1.45 12.26 -5.84
N GLY A 112 -1.35 10.93 -5.94
CA GLY A 112 -2.09 9.99 -5.09
C GLY A 112 -1.56 9.87 -3.65
N ALA A 113 -0.30 10.24 -3.41
CA ALA A 113 0.31 10.23 -2.08
C ALA A 113 0.14 11.58 -1.34
N GLU A 114 -0.06 12.67 -2.06
CA GLU A 114 -0.11 14.03 -1.51
C GLU A 114 -1.56 14.53 -1.34
N GLY A 115 -2.55 13.93 -2.03
CA GLY A 115 -3.96 14.37 -2.00
C GLY A 115 -4.82 13.79 -0.89
N ALA A 116 -4.27 12.96 0.01
CA ALA A 116 -5.05 12.22 1.01
C ALA A 116 -5.17 12.92 2.38
N LEU A 117 -4.53 14.07 2.55
CA LEU A 117 -4.70 14.95 3.72
C LEU A 117 -5.48 16.18 3.27
N ASP A 118 -6.76 16.00 2.95
CA ASP A 118 -7.65 17.13 2.78
C ASP A 118 -7.93 17.79 4.15
N ASP A 119 -8.43 19.03 4.11
CA ASP A 119 -8.79 19.78 5.32
C ASP A 119 -9.82 19.00 6.19
N GLU A 120 -10.64 18.13 5.58
CA GLU A 120 -11.60 17.27 6.27
C GLU A 120 -10.91 16.18 7.12
N TRP A 121 -9.81 15.59 6.65
CA TRP A 121 -8.98 14.67 7.44
C TRP A 121 -8.28 15.37 8.60
N LEU A 122 -7.82 16.61 8.41
CA LEU A 122 -7.21 17.41 9.48
C LEU A 122 -8.24 17.78 10.55
N ASP A 123 -9.43 18.23 10.16
CA ASP A 123 -10.56 18.50 11.06
C ASP A 123 -10.96 17.25 11.85
N ARG A 124 -10.97 16.08 11.19
CA ARG A 124 -11.27 14.80 11.84
C ARG A 124 -10.23 14.41 12.88
N ILE A 125 -8.95 14.67 12.63
CA ILE A 125 -7.88 14.43 13.60
C ILE A 125 -8.06 15.35 14.81
N GLU A 126 -8.36 16.63 14.60
CA GLU A 126 -8.61 17.58 15.68
C GLU A 126 -9.82 17.17 16.54
N GLU A 127 -10.93 16.75 15.91
CA GLU A 127 -12.09 16.20 16.60
C GLU A 127 -11.71 14.99 17.48
N THR A 128 -10.93 14.05 16.93
CA THR A 128 -10.50 12.86 17.70
C THR A 128 -9.59 13.19 18.87
N ASN A 129 -8.70 14.18 18.73
CA ASN A 129 -7.84 14.64 19.82
C ASN A 129 -8.64 15.34 20.93
N ALA A 130 -9.66 16.13 20.56
CA ALA A 130 -10.57 16.74 21.52
C ALA A 130 -11.37 15.69 22.31
N MET A 131 -11.85 14.64 21.62
CA MET A 131 -12.51 13.50 22.29
C MET A 131 -11.57 12.77 23.25
N LEU A 132 -10.31 12.56 22.87
CA LEU A 132 -9.32 11.88 23.70
C LEU A 132 -9.01 12.69 24.97
N SER A 133 -8.77 14.00 24.82
CA SER A 133 -8.51 14.88 25.97
C SER A 133 -9.68 14.92 26.95
N ASN A 134 -10.93 14.96 26.45
CA ASN A 134 -12.11 14.91 27.31
C ASN A 134 -12.24 13.55 28.04
N ALA A 135 -11.93 12.45 27.36
CA ALA A 135 -11.93 11.12 27.96
C ALA A 135 -10.86 10.97 29.05
N GLU A 136 -9.66 11.50 28.83
CA GLU A 136 -8.58 11.52 29.83
C GLU A 136 -8.98 12.33 31.06
N ASN A 137 -9.51 13.53 30.87
CA ASN A 137 -10.01 14.38 31.97
C ASN A 137 -11.12 13.68 32.78
N ALA A 138 -12.02 12.96 32.11
CA ALA A 138 -13.07 12.20 32.78
C ALA A 138 -12.53 11.02 33.60
N ILE A 139 -11.52 10.31 33.09
CA ILE A 139 -10.86 9.20 33.79
C ILE A 139 -10.12 9.71 35.03
N ASP A 140 -9.40 10.83 34.92
CA ASP A 140 -8.68 11.42 36.06
C ASP A 140 -9.63 11.96 37.13
N ALA A 141 -10.77 12.53 36.72
CA ALA A 141 -11.84 12.92 37.64
C ALA A 141 -12.49 11.73 38.39
N ILE A 142 -12.50 10.53 37.78
CA ILE A 142 -12.99 9.31 38.44
C ILE A 142 -11.92 8.75 39.39
N LYS A 143 -10.65 8.73 38.99
CA LYS A 143 -9.54 8.23 39.83
C LYS A 143 -9.33 9.04 41.11
N SER A 144 -9.63 10.35 41.08
CA SER A 144 -9.51 11.24 42.25
C SER A 144 -10.61 11.06 43.31
N LYS A 145 -11.67 10.30 43.03
CA LYS A 145 -12.77 10.02 43.98
C LYS A 145 -12.55 8.72 44.73
N THR A 146 -11.50 8.64 45.53
CA THR A 146 -11.34 7.59 46.56
C THR A 146 -12.16 7.95 47.80
N LEU A 147 -13.24 7.22 48.07
CA LEU A 147 -14.04 7.36 49.30
C LEU A 147 -13.47 6.46 50.39
N THR A 148 -12.73 7.02 51.34
CA THR A 148 -12.23 6.28 52.52
C THR A 148 -13.33 6.20 53.58
N LEU A 149 -13.93 5.03 53.76
CA LEU A 149 -14.88 4.75 54.85
C LEU A 149 -14.14 4.15 56.05
N SER A 150 -14.04 4.91 57.14
CA SER A 150 -13.55 4.41 58.43
C SER A 150 -14.71 3.91 59.28
N MET A 151 -14.77 2.60 59.53
CA MET A 151 -15.72 1.97 60.45
C MET A 151 -14.97 1.49 61.70
N THR A 152 -15.43 1.90 62.89
CA THR A 152 -14.92 1.43 64.18
C THR A 152 -15.82 0.33 64.72
N PHE A 153 -15.30 -0.89 64.81
CA PHE A 153 -16.01 -2.00 65.43
C PHE A 153 -15.60 -2.11 66.90
N THR A 154 -16.53 -1.85 67.81
CA THR A 154 -16.37 -2.14 69.23
C THR A 154 -16.87 -3.56 69.50
N ASN A 155 -15.97 -4.45 69.89
CA ASN A 155 -16.29 -5.81 70.28
C ASN A 155 -16.98 -5.78 71.67
N ARG A 156 -18.09 -6.50 71.81
CA ARG A 156 -18.89 -6.55 73.05
C ARG A 156 -18.93 -7.96 73.59
#